data_AF-X1HTB1-F1
#
_entry.id   AF-X1HTB1-F1
#
_cell.length_a   1.000
_cell.length_b   1.000
_cell.length_c   1.000
_cell.angle_alpha   90.00
_cell.angle_beta   90.00
_cell.angle_gamma   90.00
#
_symmetry.space_group_name_H-M   'P 1'
#
loop_
_entity.id
_entity.type
_entity.pdbx_description
1 polymer ?
#
loop_
_entity_poly.entity_id
_entity_poly.type
_entity_poly.pdbx_seq_one_letter_code
_entity_poly.pdbx_strand_id
1 'polypeptide(L)'
;MGIRLRQPYLRRDHAIAIAGTHIEEINIKDPIMDFYVKLAATNGATSNIGQPMVDVLHSIEIVDGSDVLWALDSEEILANQLYHYKESTSFGMDERGGEEQACIWKVPLGIGRMHPEVAFDPTRFANPQMVITWDLEPVRAIGADAYVDPKDIT
;
A
#
# COMPACT_ATOMS: atom_id res chain seq x y z
N MET A 1 19.05 -27.69 0.04
CA MET A 1 19.51 -26.28 0.09
C MET A 1 18.28 -25.44 0.43
N GLY A 2 18.23 -24.83 1.63
CA GLY A 2 17.04 -24.07 2.05
C GLY A 2 16.92 -22.76 1.27
N ILE A 3 15.70 -22.37 0.91
CA ILE A 3 15.42 -21.07 0.30
C ILE A 3 15.75 -19.98 1.32
N ARG A 4 16.61 -19.03 0.97
CA ARG A 4 16.94 -17.88 1.82
C ARG A 4 16.17 -16.67 1.31
N LEU A 5 15.12 -16.29 2.01
CA LEU A 5 14.36 -15.09 1.73
C LEU A 5 15.12 -13.86 2.26
N ARG A 6 15.07 -12.78 1.50
CA ARG A 6 15.55 -11.46 1.92
C ARG A 6 14.45 -10.43 1.71
N GLN A 7 14.41 -9.42 2.56
CA GLN A 7 13.45 -8.32 2.48
C GLN A 7 14.20 -6.99 2.41
N PRO A 8 14.79 -6.66 1.25
CA PRO A 8 15.41 -5.35 1.06
C PRO A 8 14.33 -4.27 0.87
N TYR A 9 14.69 -3.02 1.16
CA TYR A 9 13.88 -1.87 0.79
C TYR A 9 14.28 -1.41 -0.60
N LEU A 10 13.31 -1.21 -1.50
CA LEU A 10 13.51 -0.40 -2.71
C LEU A 10 13.65 1.07 -2.32
N ARG A 11 12.76 1.53 -1.42
CA ARG A 11 12.76 2.86 -0.83
C ARG A 11 12.26 2.78 0.61
N ARG A 12 12.75 3.69 1.45
CA ARG A 12 12.39 3.78 2.86
C ARG A 12 12.33 5.25 3.28
N ASP A 13 11.35 5.58 4.13
CA ASP A 13 11.18 6.90 4.77
C ASP A 13 11.22 8.07 3.79
N HIS A 14 10.61 7.88 2.60
CA HIS A 14 10.52 8.89 1.57
C HIS A 14 9.35 9.83 1.86
N ALA A 15 9.65 11.11 2.08
CA ALA A 15 8.62 12.14 2.17
C ALA A 15 8.01 12.38 0.79
N ILE A 16 6.69 12.29 0.72
CA ILE A 16 5.88 12.47 -0.48
C ILE A 16 4.94 13.67 -0.30
N ALA A 17 4.42 14.21 -1.39
CA ALA A 17 3.43 15.28 -1.36
C ALA A 17 2.08 14.77 -0.80
N ILE A 18 1.15 15.70 -0.53
CA ILE A 18 -0.20 15.38 -0.03
C ILE A 18 -0.96 14.48 -1.01
N ALA A 19 -0.80 14.68 -2.30
CA ALA A 19 -1.35 13.82 -3.33
C ALA A 19 -0.36 13.68 -4.48
N GLY A 20 -0.47 12.60 -5.23
CA GLY A 20 0.29 12.44 -6.46
C GLY A 20 0.52 10.99 -6.85
N THR A 21 1.46 10.83 -7.77
CA THR A 21 1.89 9.54 -8.29
C THR A 21 3.40 9.44 -8.15
N HIS A 22 3.87 8.31 -7.63
CA HIS A 22 5.27 7.97 -7.48
C HIS A 22 5.59 6.76 -8.34
N ILE A 23 6.70 6.82 -9.06
CA ILE A 23 7.18 5.73 -9.90
C ILE A 23 8.50 5.26 -9.32
N GLU A 24 8.55 3.99 -8.90
CA GLU A 24 9.76 3.33 -8.43
C GLU A 24 10.22 2.28 -9.46
N GLU A 25 11.47 2.37 -9.89
CA GLU A 25 12.07 1.36 -10.76
C GLU A 25 12.35 0.06 -9.99
N ILE A 26 11.96 -1.07 -10.57
CA ILE A 26 12.20 -2.40 -9.98
C ILE A 26 13.58 -2.90 -10.45
N ASN A 27 14.63 -2.40 -9.80
CA ASN A 27 16.03 -2.71 -10.14
C ASN A 27 16.58 -3.98 -9.47
N ILE A 28 15.71 -4.82 -8.88
CA ILE A 28 16.09 -6.09 -8.25
C ILE A 28 16.17 -7.17 -9.32
N LYS A 29 17.24 -7.98 -9.31
CA LYS A 29 17.42 -9.09 -10.27
C LYS A 29 16.90 -10.43 -9.77
N ASP A 30 16.73 -10.57 -8.46
CA ASP A 30 16.27 -11.81 -7.86
C ASP A 30 14.74 -11.92 -7.95
N PRO A 31 14.17 -13.14 -8.04
CA PRO A 31 12.73 -13.32 -8.05
C PRO A 31 12.06 -12.73 -6.82
N ILE A 32 10.95 -12.04 -7.04
CA ILE A 32 10.19 -11.31 -6.02
C ILE A 32 8.89 -12.07 -5.74
N MET A 33 8.67 -12.39 -4.48
CA MET A 33 7.44 -13.05 -4.02
C MET A 33 6.34 -12.04 -3.69
N ASP A 34 6.70 -10.96 -3.00
CA ASP A 34 5.76 -10.00 -2.45
C ASP A 34 6.38 -8.60 -2.47
N PHE A 35 5.59 -7.58 -2.78
CA PHE A 35 5.93 -6.20 -2.43
C PHE A 35 5.17 -5.75 -1.19
N TYR A 36 5.82 -4.90 -0.40
CA TYR A 36 5.25 -4.30 0.80
C TYR A 36 5.29 -2.79 0.61
N VAL A 37 4.12 -2.18 0.42
CA VAL A 37 3.98 -0.73 0.34
C VAL A 37 3.38 -0.26 1.67
N LYS A 38 4.11 0.61 2.38
CA LYS A 38 3.63 1.25 3.60
C LYS A 38 3.44 2.73 3.32
N LEU A 39 2.23 3.24 3.50
CA LEU A 39 1.99 4.67 3.64
C LEU A 39 1.70 4.97 5.10
N ALA A 40 2.22 6.11 5.56
CA ALA A 40 2.03 6.58 6.91
C ALA A 40 1.82 8.10 6.90
N ALA A 41 0.93 8.57 7.78
CA ALA A 41 0.65 9.98 7.98
C ALA A 41 0.30 10.24 9.44
N THR A 42 0.57 11.46 9.91
CA THR A 42 0.18 11.90 11.25
C THR A 42 -1.21 12.50 11.21
N ASN A 43 -2.07 12.07 12.14
CA ASN A 43 -3.39 12.64 12.32
C ASN A 43 -3.33 14.13 12.63
N GLY A 44 -4.39 14.85 12.29
CA GLY A 44 -4.58 16.22 12.76
C GLY A 44 -4.62 16.30 14.29
N ALA A 45 -4.59 17.53 14.83
CA ALA A 45 -4.44 17.77 16.27
C ALA A 45 -5.61 17.26 17.13
N THR A 46 -6.81 17.10 16.55
CA THR A 46 -8.04 16.79 17.29
C THR A 46 -8.44 15.32 17.17
N SER A 47 -8.69 14.83 15.97
CA SER A 47 -8.99 13.43 15.66
C SER A 47 -8.88 13.15 14.16
N ASN A 48 -8.95 11.87 13.79
CA ASN A 48 -9.02 11.41 12.40
C ASN A 48 -10.15 10.39 12.19
N ILE A 49 -11.30 10.61 12.84
CA ILE A 49 -12.42 9.66 12.84
C ILE A 49 -12.98 9.50 11.42
N GLY A 50 -13.13 8.25 10.98
CA GLY A 50 -13.73 7.93 9.68
C GLY A 50 -12.88 8.31 8.47
N GLN A 51 -11.58 8.56 8.66
CA GLN A 51 -10.62 8.83 7.59
C GLN A 51 -9.42 7.88 7.68
N PRO A 52 -9.63 6.56 7.48
CA PRO A 52 -8.57 5.58 7.61
C PRO A 52 -7.55 5.69 6.47
N MET A 53 -6.29 5.32 6.72
CA MET A 53 -5.23 5.27 5.70
C MET A 53 -5.53 4.36 4.50
N VAL A 54 -6.55 3.48 4.58
CA VAL A 54 -6.98 2.68 3.43
C VAL A 54 -7.54 3.54 2.31
N ASP A 55 -8.22 4.65 2.63
CA ASP A 55 -8.87 5.52 1.66
C ASP A 55 -7.88 6.45 0.93
N VAL A 56 -6.63 6.49 1.42
CA VAL A 56 -5.56 7.35 0.88
C VAL A 56 -4.95 6.78 -0.39
N LEU A 57 -4.82 5.45 -0.43
CA LEU A 57 -4.22 4.79 -1.58
C LEU A 57 -5.29 4.64 -2.67
N HIS A 58 -5.04 5.18 -3.85
CA HIS A 58 -5.93 4.97 -4.98
C HIS A 58 -5.59 3.69 -5.72
N SER A 59 -4.30 3.49 -6.02
CA SER A 59 -3.86 2.30 -6.74
C SER A 59 -2.37 2.01 -6.53
N ILE A 60 -2.04 0.73 -6.65
CA ILE A 60 -0.67 0.28 -6.92
C ILE A 60 -0.71 -0.48 -8.24
N GLU A 61 0.23 -0.17 -9.11
CA GLU A 61 0.38 -0.79 -10.41
C GLU A 61 1.83 -1.28 -10.60
N ILE A 62 1.98 -2.41 -11.27
CA ILE A 62 3.24 -2.91 -11.78
C ILE A 62 3.15 -2.85 -13.30
N VAL A 63 4.04 -2.06 -13.91
CA VAL A 63 4.04 -1.79 -15.35
C VAL A 63 5.39 -2.15 -15.96
N ASP A 64 5.41 -2.53 -17.23
CA ASP A 64 6.62 -2.66 -18.04
C ASP A 64 6.47 -1.79 -19.29
N GLY A 65 7.01 -0.57 -19.25
CA GLY A 65 6.79 0.42 -20.30
C GLY A 65 5.31 0.81 -20.42
N SER A 66 4.64 0.39 -21.49
CA SER A 66 3.20 0.61 -21.71
C SER A 66 2.30 -0.51 -21.19
N ASP A 67 2.88 -1.65 -20.82
CA ASP A 67 2.11 -2.84 -20.47
C ASP A 67 1.83 -2.84 -18.96
N VAL A 68 0.56 -2.96 -18.58
CA VAL A 68 0.15 -3.11 -17.18
C VAL A 68 0.14 -4.60 -16.83
N LEU A 69 1.05 -5.01 -15.94
CA LEU A 69 1.20 -6.40 -15.51
C LEU A 69 0.28 -6.74 -14.34
N TRP A 70 0.04 -5.76 -13.48
CA TRP A 70 -0.81 -5.86 -12.31
C TRP A 70 -1.27 -4.46 -11.90
N ALA A 71 -2.55 -4.28 -11.58
CA ALA A 71 -3.07 -3.01 -11.10
C ALA A 71 -4.30 -3.33 -10.26
N LEU A 72 -4.33 -2.85 -9.02
CA LEU A 72 -5.46 -2.96 -8.12
C LEU A 72 -5.59 -1.69 -7.28
N ASP A 73 -6.80 -1.39 -6.86
CA ASP A 73 -7.06 -0.35 -5.87
C ASP A 73 -6.78 -0.82 -4.43
N SER A 74 -6.86 0.09 -3.48
CA SER A 74 -6.58 -0.20 -2.07
C SER A 74 -7.40 -1.37 -1.51
N GLU A 75 -8.71 -1.38 -1.71
CA GLU A 75 -9.61 -2.40 -1.16
C GLU A 75 -9.38 -3.75 -1.83
N GLU A 76 -9.21 -3.76 -3.15
CA GLU A 76 -8.89 -4.94 -3.94
C GLU A 76 -7.59 -5.60 -3.49
N ILE A 77 -6.56 -4.80 -3.17
CA ILE A 77 -5.30 -5.32 -2.65
C ILE A 77 -5.50 -5.98 -1.29
N LEU A 78 -6.28 -5.34 -0.43
CA LEU A 78 -6.55 -5.86 0.91
C LEU A 78 -7.40 -7.14 0.87
N ALA A 79 -8.34 -7.23 -0.06
CA ALA A 79 -9.09 -8.45 -0.33
C ALA A 79 -8.17 -9.55 -0.91
N ASN A 80 -7.29 -9.19 -1.85
CA ASN A 80 -6.35 -10.12 -2.48
C ASN A 80 -5.35 -10.67 -1.46
N GLN A 81 -4.75 -9.84 -0.60
CA GLN A 81 -3.84 -10.30 0.45
C GLN A 81 -4.56 -11.19 1.47
N LEU A 82 -5.81 -10.86 1.85
CA LEU A 82 -6.59 -11.68 2.77
C LEU A 82 -6.85 -13.06 2.16
N TYR A 83 -7.22 -13.10 0.88
CA TYR A 83 -7.42 -14.34 0.15
C TYR A 83 -6.11 -15.14 0.00
N HIS A 84 -5.00 -14.47 -0.31
CA HIS A 84 -3.73 -15.09 -0.61
C HIS A 84 -3.03 -15.64 0.63
N TYR A 85 -2.94 -14.84 1.70
CA TYR A 85 -2.23 -15.21 2.93
C TYR A 85 -3.11 -15.88 3.98
N LYS A 86 -4.44 -15.83 3.83
CA LYS A 86 -5.42 -16.33 4.82
C LYS A 86 -5.31 -15.65 6.19
N GLU A 87 -4.73 -14.45 6.22
CA GLU A 87 -4.59 -13.61 7.40
C GLU A 87 -4.97 -12.17 7.04
N SER A 88 -5.63 -11.47 7.98
CA SER A 88 -5.80 -10.03 7.86
C SER A 88 -4.46 -9.38 8.17
N THR A 89 -3.80 -8.85 7.16
CA THR A 89 -2.51 -8.21 7.33
C THR A 89 -2.66 -6.71 7.55
N SER A 90 -2.30 -6.28 8.75
CA SER A 90 -1.80 -4.93 9.06
C SER A 90 -2.74 -3.75 8.73
N PHE A 91 -4.00 -3.86 9.17
CA PHE A 91 -4.90 -2.73 9.32
C PHE A 91 -4.75 -2.11 10.72
N GLY A 92 -3.87 -1.12 10.86
CA GLY A 92 -3.77 -0.31 12.07
C GLY A 92 -4.55 0.98 11.87
N MET A 93 -5.69 1.12 12.56
CA MET A 93 -6.42 2.39 12.62
C MET A 93 -6.25 2.97 14.04
N ASP A 94 -5.76 4.20 14.13
CA ASP A 94 -5.68 4.94 15.40
C ASP A 94 -6.19 6.36 15.15
N GLU A 95 -7.39 6.68 15.64
CA GLU A 95 -8.07 7.95 15.34
C GLU A 95 -7.67 9.09 16.29
N ARG A 96 -6.77 8.84 17.24
CA ARG A 96 -6.32 9.84 18.23
C ARG A 96 -5.53 10.96 17.56
N GLY A 97 -5.81 12.21 17.95
CA GLY A 97 -5.11 13.37 17.41
C GLY A 97 -3.60 13.31 17.68
N GLY A 98 -2.81 13.68 16.66
CA GLY A 98 -1.34 13.69 16.73
C GLY A 98 -0.63 12.33 16.68
N GLU A 99 -1.36 11.21 16.61
CA GLU A 99 -0.77 9.88 16.42
C GLU A 99 -0.46 9.60 14.94
N GLU A 100 0.53 8.75 14.67
CA GLU A 100 0.82 8.26 13.32
C GLU A 100 -0.11 7.09 12.98
N GLN A 101 -0.85 7.21 11.88
CA GLN A 101 -1.52 6.08 11.25
C GLN A 101 -0.66 5.52 10.12
N ALA A 102 -0.73 4.21 9.93
CA ALA A 102 -0.11 3.56 8.79
C ALA A 102 -0.91 2.36 8.31
N CYS A 103 -0.94 2.17 6.99
CA CYS A 103 -1.46 0.96 6.37
C CYS A 103 -0.36 0.30 5.53
N ILE A 104 -0.37 -1.03 5.49
CA ILE A 104 0.55 -1.83 4.69
C ILE A 104 -0.25 -2.61 3.66
N TRP A 105 -0.01 -2.33 2.39
CA TRP A 105 -0.53 -3.09 1.28
C TRP A 105 0.51 -4.08 0.81
N LYS A 106 0.16 -5.35 0.83
CA LYS A 106 1.00 -6.43 0.31
C LYS A 106 0.53 -6.78 -1.09
N VAL A 107 1.45 -6.76 -2.05
CA VAL A 107 1.20 -7.19 -3.43
C VAL A 107 1.75 -8.61 -3.58
N PRO A 108 0.91 -9.66 -3.51
CA PRO A 108 1.36 -11.03 -3.69
C PRO A 108 1.64 -11.32 -5.15
N LEU A 109 2.86 -11.78 -5.46
CA LEU A 109 3.30 -12.14 -6.79
C LEU A 109 3.68 -13.63 -6.85
N GLY A 110 2.75 -14.43 -7.39
CA GLY A 110 2.90 -15.87 -7.59
C GLY A 110 1.81 -16.72 -6.94
N ILE A 111 2.08 -18.01 -6.74
CA ILE A 111 1.17 -18.96 -6.08
C ILE A 111 1.75 -19.30 -4.70
N GLY A 112 1.33 -18.54 -3.68
CA GLY A 112 1.77 -18.71 -2.29
C GLY A 112 3.17 -18.18 -1.99
N ARG A 113 3.52 -18.11 -0.70
CA ARG A 113 4.75 -17.47 -0.19
C ARG A 113 6.08 -18.14 -0.57
N MET A 114 6.09 -19.37 -1.10
CA MET A 114 7.34 -20.16 -1.21
C MET A 114 7.47 -21.00 -2.50
N HIS A 115 6.75 -20.68 -3.58
CA HIS A 115 6.90 -21.41 -4.84
C HIS A 115 7.78 -20.60 -5.82
N PRO A 116 9.10 -20.89 -5.93
CA PRO A 116 10.05 -20.06 -6.68
C PRO A 116 9.80 -20.05 -8.20
N GLU A 117 9.09 -21.05 -8.73
CA GLU A 117 8.84 -21.17 -10.18
C GLU A 117 7.75 -20.20 -10.69
N VAL A 118 6.99 -19.59 -9.79
CA VAL A 118 5.88 -18.68 -10.11
C VAL A 118 6.07 -17.28 -9.54
N ALA A 119 7.24 -17.00 -8.99
CA ALA A 119 7.61 -15.67 -8.50
C ALA A 119 7.71 -14.68 -9.67
N PHE A 120 7.51 -13.39 -9.38
CA PHE A 120 7.78 -12.34 -10.35
C PHE A 120 9.28 -12.25 -10.59
N ASP A 121 9.72 -12.48 -11.83
CA ASP A 121 11.11 -12.36 -12.24
C ASP A 121 11.30 -11.07 -13.05
N PRO A 122 11.88 -10.02 -12.45
CA PRO A 122 12.07 -8.72 -13.11
C PRO A 122 12.95 -8.81 -14.36
N THR A 123 13.83 -9.82 -14.45
CA THR A 123 14.78 -9.96 -15.57
C THR A 123 14.11 -10.37 -16.89
N ARG A 124 12.83 -10.77 -16.82
CA ARG A 124 12.00 -11.09 -17.98
C ARG A 124 11.31 -9.88 -18.60
N PHE A 125 11.41 -8.72 -17.95
CA PHE A 125 10.78 -7.47 -18.33
C PHE A 125 11.84 -6.45 -18.77
N ALA A 126 11.47 -5.52 -19.65
CA ALA A 126 12.43 -4.56 -20.21
C ALA A 126 12.68 -3.37 -19.28
N ASN A 127 11.62 -2.87 -18.65
CA ASN A 127 11.59 -1.73 -17.76
C ASN A 127 10.46 -1.88 -16.72
N PRO A 128 10.57 -2.86 -15.79
CA PRO A 128 9.57 -3.06 -14.75
C PRO A 128 9.59 -1.90 -13.74
N GLN A 129 8.43 -1.29 -13.51
CA GLN A 129 8.22 -0.17 -12.61
C GLN A 129 7.00 -0.41 -11.72
N MET A 130 7.05 0.14 -10.51
CA MET A 130 5.91 0.21 -9.61
C MET A 130 5.39 1.64 -9.58
N VAL A 131 4.11 1.80 -9.89
CA VAL A 131 3.42 3.08 -9.85
C VAL A 131 2.49 3.08 -8.65
N ILE A 132 2.60 4.10 -7.81
CA ILE A 132 1.80 4.24 -6.59
C ILE A 132 1.09 5.58 -6.69
N THR A 133 -0.25 5.58 -6.61
CA THR A 133 -1.06 6.80 -6.65
C THR A 133 -1.81 6.95 -5.33
N TRP A 134 -1.74 8.15 -4.75
CA TRP A 134 -2.38 8.45 -3.47
C TRP A 134 -2.96 9.87 -3.41
N ASP A 135 -3.88 10.05 -2.48
CA ASP A 135 -4.39 11.34 -2.05
C ASP A 135 -4.62 11.34 -0.53
N LEU A 136 -3.92 12.21 0.19
CA LEU A 136 -4.05 12.40 1.63
C LEU A 136 -5.07 13.48 1.99
N GLU A 137 -5.74 14.11 1.02
CA GLU A 137 -6.88 15.01 1.28
C GLU A 137 -8.01 14.37 2.09
N PRO A 138 -8.38 13.08 1.91
CA PRO A 138 -9.33 12.39 2.79
C PRO A 138 -8.86 12.36 4.24
N VAL A 139 -7.56 12.11 4.49
CA VAL A 139 -6.93 12.10 5.83
C VAL A 139 -6.60 13.52 6.30
N ARG A 140 -7.59 14.40 6.26
CA ARG A 140 -7.53 15.71 6.90
C ARG A 140 -8.43 15.69 8.12
N ALA A 141 -8.01 16.43 9.15
CA ALA A 141 -8.93 16.86 10.19
C ALA A 141 -10.08 17.61 9.51
N ILE A 142 -11.23 16.93 9.36
CA ILE A 142 -12.50 17.63 9.34
C ILE A 142 -12.42 18.55 10.58
N GLY A 143 -12.64 19.86 10.40
CA GLY A 143 -12.13 20.94 11.26
C GLY A 143 -12.40 20.81 12.78
N ALA A 144 -12.10 21.88 13.53
CA ALA A 144 -12.21 21.88 15.01
C ALA A 144 -13.56 21.38 15.59
N ASP A 145 -14.60 21.30 14.76
CA ASP A 145 -15.98 20.98 15.12
C ASP A 145 -16.51 19.67 14.49
N ALA A 146 -15.64 18.80 13.98
CA ALA A 146 -16.05 17.56 13.30
C ALA A 146 -16.46 16.43 14.25
N TYR A 147 -17.56 16.65 14.96
CA TYR A 147 -18.42 15.58 15.41
C TYR A 147 -19.61 15.54 14.47
N VAL A 148 -19.70 14.54 13.60
CA VAL A 148 -21.02 14.12 13.09
C VAL A 148 -21.50 13.08 14.09
N ASP A 149 -22.39 13.48 15.00
CA ASP A 149 -23.11 12.51 15.85
C ASP A 149 -23.90 11.59 14.90
N PRO A 150 -23.83 10.25 15.04
CA PRO A 150 -24.57 9.31 14.19
C PRO A 150 -26.09 9.53 14.13
N LYS A 151 -26.64 10.44 14.95
CA LYS A 151 -28.05 10.85 14.94
C LYS A 151 -28.41 11.86 13.84
N ASP A 152 -27.43 12.47 13.17
CA ASP A 152 -27.68 13.51 12.16
C ASP A 152 -27.83 12.96 10.73
N ILE A 153 -27.82 11.64 10.55
CA ILE A 153 -28.17 10.98 9.29
C ILE A 153 -29.58 10.39 9.44
N THR A 154 -30.59 11.21 9.17
CA THR A 154 -31.96 10.76 8.88
C THR A 154 -32.46 11.37 7.58
#